data_AF-A0A3D1MEW4-F1
#
_entry.id   AF-A0A3D1MEW4-F1
#
_cell.length_a   1.000
_cell.length_b   1.000
_cell.length_c   1.000
_cell.angle_alpha   90.00
_cell.angle_beta   90.00
_cell.angle_gamma   90.00
#
_symmetry.space_group_name_H-M   'P 1'
#
loop_
_entity.id
_entity.type
_entity.pdbx_description
1 polymer ?
#
loop_
_entity_poly.entity_id
_entity_poly.type
_entity_poly.pdbx_seq_one_letter_code
_entity_poly.pdbx_strand_id
1 'polypeptide(L)'
;MQRILFFLALVLVCLQACQTDDGLSNFDVVYAVRFEATWSDSTHPNAYPSNAHFSPLVALSHTPNFYVFFSGYPASSGLRILAETGQTDSIMDEFSYSINTGQALDARVGPDVESPGQGELSIGVTASRHAVTVLSMIAPSPDWFVAGRAVLFDTQDGRWYDKVTIDAISLDGGS
;
A
#
# COMPACT_ATOMS: atom_id res chain seq x y z
N MET A 1 20.67 -0.94 -71.06
CA MET A 1 20.88 -1.41 -69.69
C MET A 1 19.92 -0.66 -68.78
N GLN A 2 18.83 -1.30 -68.36
CA GLN A 2 17.72 -0.69 -67.64
C GLN A 2 18.01 -0.71 -66.13
N ARG A 3 18.21 0.47 -65.53
CA ARG A 3 18.45 0.60 -64.09
C ARG A 3 17.11 0.65 -63.36
N ILE A 4 16.79 -0.44 -62.66
CA ILE A 4 15.62 -0.54 -61.77
C ILE A 4 15.97 0.23 -60.49
N LEU A 5 15.23 1.31 -60.22
CA LEU A 5 15.25 1.99 -58.91
C LEU A 5 14.37 1.19 -57.93
N PHE A 6 14.98 0.61 -56.90
CA PHE A 6 14.25 0.07 -55.76
C PHE A 6 13.92 1.22 -54.79
N PHE A 7 12.63 1.51 -54.62
CA PHE A 7 12.15 2.35 -53.50
C PHE A 7 12.15 1.51 -52.22
N LEU A 8 13.04 1.83 -51.30
CA LEU A 8 13.04 1.26 -49.96
C LEU A 8 11.94 1.95 -49.14
N ALA A 9 10.79 1.31 -48.98
CA ALA A 9 9.76 1.78 -48.06
C ALA A 9 10.20 1.49 -46.62
N LEU A 10 10.59 2.53 -45.89
CA LEU A 10 10.86 2.46 -44.46
C LEU A 10 9.52 2.35 -43.71
N VAL A 11 9.13 1.13 -43.36
CA VAL A 11 7.98 0.88 -42.48
C VAL A 11 8.42 1.21 -41.05
N LEU A 12 8.02 2.38 -40.55
CA LEU A 12 8.19 2.78 -39.15
C LEU A 12 7.22 1.94 -38.30
N VAL A 13 7.71 0.84 -37.74
CA VAL A 13 6.97 0.04 -36.76
C VAL A 13 6.94 0.82 -35.45
N CYS A 14 5.82 1.50 -35.17
CA CYS A 14 5.56 2.07 -33.86
C CYS A 14 5.45 0.93 -32.84
N LEU A 15 6.51 0.73 -32.05
CA LEU A 15 6.44 -0.02 -30.79
C LEU A 15 5.57 0.77 -29.83
N GLN A 16 4.26 0.54 -29.85
CA GLN A 16 3.41 0.97 -28.75
C GLN A 16 3.67 0.01 -27.59
N ALA A 17 4.56 0.42 -26.69
CA ALA A 17 4.56 -0.12 -25.34
C ALA A 17 3.16 0.11 -24.77
N CYS A 18 2.45 -0.97 -24.45
CA CYS A 18 1.17 -0.90 -23.77
C CYS A 18 1.45 -0.33 -22.37
N GLN A 19 1.33 0.98 -22.19
CA GLN A 19 1.30 1.58 -20.87
C GLN A 19 -0.02 1.17 -20.24
N THR A 20 0.05 0.24 -19.29
CA THR A 20 -1.06 -0.02 -18.37
C THR A 20 -1.27 1.24 -17.56
N ASP A 21 -2.45 1.86 -17.68
CA ASP A 21 -2.88 2.96 -16.83
C ASP A 21 -3.02 2.43 -15.39
N ASP A 22 -2.00 2.68 -14.58
CA ASP A 22 -1.96 2.34 -13.16
C ASP A 22 -2.76 3.32 -12.30
N GLY A 23 -3.41 4.31 -12.93
CA GLY A 23 -4.18 5.36 -12.29
C GLY A 23 -3.32 6.35 -11.49
N LEU A 24 -1.99 6.31 -11.60
CA LEU A 24 -1.08 7.14 -10.80
C LEU A 24 -0.86 8.55 -11.38
N SER A 25 -1.29 8.80 -12.61
CA SER A 25 -1.07 10.06 -13.34
C SER A 25 -1.87 11.27 -12.80
N ASN A 26 -2.82 11.06 -11.88
CA ASN A 26 -3.75 12.08 -11.39
C ASN A 26 -3.39 12.66 -10.00
N PHE A 27 -2.23 12.31 -9.44
CA PHE A 27 -1.84 12.70 -8.08
C PHE A 27 -0.79 13.84 -8.07
N ASP A 28 -0.73 14.60 -6.96
CA ASP A 28 0.30 15.65 -6.81
C ASP A 28 1.69 15.01 -6.70
N VAL A 29 1.78 13.93 -5.92
CA VAL A 29 2.98 13.12 -5.70
C VAL A 29 2.57 11.66 -5.57
N VAL A 30 3.42 10.75 -6.02
CA VAL A 30 3.30 9.31 -5.81
C VAL A 30 4.46 8.85 -4.94
N TYR A 31 4.15 8.17 -3.84
CA TYR A 31 5.14 7.60 -2.94
C TYR A 31 5.27 6.10 -3.14
N ALA A 32 6.50 5.60 -3.13
CA ALA A 32 6.79 4.19 -2.91
C ALA A 32 6.70 3.89 -1.41
N VAL A 33 5.84 2.96 -1.04
CA VAL A 33 5.66 2.46 0.32
C VAL A 33 6.37 1.12 0.41
N ARG A 34 7.47 1.08 1.17
CA ARG A 34 8.22 -0.15 1.43
C ARG A 34 7.92 -0.64 2.85
N PHE A 35 7.39 -1.85 2.94
CA PHE A 35 7.22 -2.57 4.19
C PHE A 35 8.42 -3.51 4.40
N GLU A 36 9.05 -3.44 5.56
CA GLU A 36 10.17 -4.31 5.95
C GLU A 36 9.75 -5.18 7.13
N ALA A 37 9.56 -6.48 6.87
CA ALA A 37 9.22 -7.47 7.89
C ALA A 37 10.48 -7.90 8.64
N THR A 38 10.61 -7.49 9.90
CA THR A 38 11.73 -7.83 10.78
C THR A 38 11.41 -8.96 11.77
N TRP A 39 10.21 -9.54 11.69
CA TRP A 39 9.82 -10.67 12.53
C TRP A 39 10.56 -11.93 12.08
N SER A 40 11.35 -12.50 12.98
CA SER A 40 12.17 -13.69 12.74
C SER A 40 12.34 -14.47 14.04
N ASP A 41 12.81 -15.71 13.96
CA ASP A 41 13.16 -16.50 15.14
C ASP A 41 14.26 -15.83 16.00
N SER A 42 15.13 -15.03 15.39
CA SER A 42 16.15 -14.27 16.11
C SER A 42 15.60 -13.04 16.86
N THR A 43 14.59 -12.36 16.31
CA THR A 43 14.00 -11.17 16.95
C THR A 43 12.89 -11.54 17.93
N HIS A 44 12.19 -12.65 17.70
CA HIS A 44 11.06 -13.12 18.52
C HIS A 44 11.16 -14.64 18.76
N PRO A 45 12.12 -15.09 19.59
CA PRO A 45 12.37 -16.50 19.81
C PRO A 45 11.25 -17.19 20.59
N ASN A 46 11.26 -18.54 20.55
CA ASN A 46 10.41 -19.45 21.34
C ASN A 46 9.00 -19.75 20.81
N ALA A 47 8.53 -19.05 19.76
CA ALA A 47 7.24 -19.34 19.12
C ALA A 47 7.17 -18.88 17.66
N TYR A 48 8.31 -18.72 16.98
CA TYR A 48 8.35 -18.29 15.59
C TYR A 48 7.79 -19.39 14.67
N PRO A 49 6.71 -19.12 13.91
CA PRO A 49 6.13 -20.11 13.01
C PRO A 49 6.98 -20.26 11.75
N SER A 50 7.08 -21.49 11.23
CA SER A 50 7.86 -21.77 10.01
C SER A 50 7.27 -21.14 8.74
N ASN A 51 6.01 -20.73 8.78
CA ASN A 51 5.28 -20.03 7.72
C ASN A 51 4.90 -18.60 8.14
N ALA A 52 5.76 -17.94 8.92
CA ALA A 52 5.57 -16.54 9.30
C ALA A 52 5.51 -15.62 8.08
N HIS A 53 4.40 -14.93 7.89
CA HIS A 53 4.21 -13.98 6.79
C HIS A 53 3.26 -12.87 7.20
N PHE A 54 3.14 -11.91 6.31
CA PHE A 54 2.15 -10.86 6.33
C PHE A 54 1.26 -11.01 5.11
N SER A 55 -0.06 -10.85 5.29
CA SER A 55 -1.02 -10.89 4.18
C SER A 55 -0.76 -9.74 3.18
N PRO A 56 -1.54 -9.60 2.09
CA PRO A 56 -1.35 -8.49 1.17
C PRO A 56 -1.39 -7.16 1.92
N LEU A 57 -0.40 -6.31 1.66
CA LEU A 57 -0.38 -4.95 2.21
C LEU A 57 -1.60 -4.18 1.70
N VAL A 58 -2.35 -3.52 2.56
CA VAL A 58 -3.38 -2.55 2.14
C VAL A 58 -2.95 -1.16 2.57
N ALA A 59 -3.02 -0.20 1.66
CA ALA A 59 -2.64 1.17 1.90
C ALA A 59 -3.75 2.13 1.53
N LEU A 60 -3.92 3.18 2.32
CA LEU A 60 -4.88 4.26 2.10
C LEU A 60 -4.21 5.62 2.27
N SER A 61 -4.32 6.49 1.27
CA SER A 61 -4.01 7.90 1.44
C SER A 61 -5.27 8.68 1.84
N HIS A 62 -5.14 9.53 2.85
CA HIS A 62 -6.28 10.18 3.48
C HIS A 62 -5.92 11.51 4.14
N THR A 63 -6.96 12.22 4.59
CA THR A 63 -6.80 13.47 5.36
C THR A 63 -6.09 13.20 6.70
N PRO A 64 -5.25 14.13 7.22
CA PRO A 64 -4.52 13.92 8.48
C PRO A 64 -5.37 13.73 9.74
N ASN A 65 -6.67 14.02 9.68
CA ASN A 65 -7.59 13.84 10.82
C ASN A 65 -8.46 12.59 10.70
N PHE A 66 -8.32 11.83 9.61
CA PHE A 66 -8.95 10.52 9.45
C PHE A 66 -8.02 9.42 9.97
N TYR A 67 -8.61 8.41 10.60
CA TYR A 67 -7.92 7.26 11.21
C TYR A 67 -8.68 5.99 10.84
N VAL A 68 -7.94 4.99 10.35
CA VAL A 68 -8.50 3.69 9.92
C VAL A 68 -8.69 2.72 11.09
N PHE A 69 -7.91 2.90 12.15
CA PHE A 69 -7.99 2.10 13.37
C PHE A 69 -7.72 2.98 14.59
N PHE A 70 -8.16 2.54 15.76
CA PHE A 70 -7.85 3.16 17.04
C PHE A 70 -7.45 2.08 18.04
N SER A 71 -6.29 2.24 18.68
CA SER A 71 -5.90 1.34 19.77
C SER A 71 -6.94 1.41 20.90
N GLY A 72 -7.36 0.24 21.39
CA GLY A 72 -8.38 0.11 22.43
C GLY A 72 -9.84 0.15 21.93
N TYR A 73 -10.07 0.23 20.63
CA TYR A 73 -11.40 0.10 20.02
C TYR A 73 -11.44 -1.13 19.09
N PRO A 74 -12.60 -1.79 18.96
CA PRO A 74 -12.75 -2.90 18.02
C PRO A 74 -12.42 -2.49 16.59
N ALA A 75 -11.82 -3.41 15.83
CA ALA A 75 -11.62 -3.24 14.40
C ALA A 75 -12.96 -3.06 13.65
N SER A 76 -12.93 -2.34 12.52
CA SER A 76 -14.06 -2.34 11.59
C SER A 76 -14.30 -3.76 11.06
N SER A 77 -15.47 -4.00 10.44
CA SER A 77 -15.76 -5.34 9.91
C SER A 77 -14.75 -5.74 8.83
N GLY A 78 -14.35 -4.81 7.96
CA GLY A 78 -13.34 -5.04 6.93
C GLY A 78 -11.95 -5.30 7.52
N LEU A 79 -11.54 -4.51 8.53
CA LEU A 79 -10.24 -4.70 9.18
C LEU A 79 -10.18 -6.00 9.97
N ARG A 80 -11.28 -6.39 10.62
CA ARG A 80 -11.37 -7.68 11.31
C ARG A 80 -11.20 -8.84 10.33
N ILE A 81 -11.89 -8.81 9.19
CA ILE A 81 -11.72 -9.84 8.14
C ILE A 81 -10.28 -9.88 7.64
N LEU A 82 -9.66 -8.72 7.39
CA LEU A 82 -8.24 -8.66 7.03
C LEU A 82 -7.37 -9.33 8.10
N ALA A 83 -7.57 -9.01 9.38
CA ALA A 83 -6.75 -9.51 10.47
C ALA A 83 -6.94 -11.01 10.76
N GLU A 84 -8.13 -11.56 10.52
CA GLU A 84 -8.45 -12.98 10.75
C GLU A 84 -8.05 -13.87 9.56
N THR A 85 -8.18 -13.36 8.32
CA THR A 85 -8.11 -14.21 7.11
C THR A 85 -7.15 -13.72 6.04
N GLY A 86 -6.63 -12.50 6.17
CA GLY A 86 -5.81 -11.84 5.15
C GLY A 86 -6.60 -11.35 3.93
N GLN A 87 -7.93 -11.50 3.91
CA GLN A 87 -8.75 -11.06 2.78
C GLN A 87 -8.91 -9.53 2.76
N THR A 88 -8.68 -8.93 1.59
CA THR A 88 -8.64 -7.47 1.45
C THR A 88 -9.95 -6.85 0.97
N ASP A 89 -10.87 -7.62 0.39
CA ASP A 89 -12.03 -7.07 -0.31
C ASP A 89 -12.89 -6.16 0.59
N SER A 90 -13.22 -6.62 1.81
CA SER A 90 -14.08 -5.87 2.72
C SER A 90 -13.44 -4.57 3.24
N ILE A 91 -12.13 -4.55 3.50
CA ILE A 91 -11.45 -3.31 3.91
C ILE A 91 -11.30 -2.35 2.71
N MET A 92 -11.13 -2.88 1.50
CA MET A 92 -11.09 -2.07 0.28
C MET A 92 -12.46 -1.44 -0.05
N ASP A 93 -13.56 -2.09 0.29
CA ASP A 93 -14.90 -1.50 0.22
C ASP A 93 -15.06 -0.32 1.21
N GLU A 94 -14.56 -0.46 2.45
CA GLU A 94 -14.54 0.62 3.44
C GLU A 94 -13.66 1.80 2.99
N PHE A 95 -12.52 1.51 2.34
CA PHE A 95 -11.64 2.52 1.76
C PHE A 95 -12.31 3.25 0.60
N SER A 96 -12.99 2.51 -0.28
CA SER A 96 -13.77 3.09 -1.39
C SER A 96 -14.87 4.01 -0.87
N TYR A 97 -15.55 3.63 0.21
CA TYR A 97 -16.51 4.52 0.88
C TYR A 97 -15.83 5.80 1.39
N SER A 98 -14.67 5.69 2.03
CA SER A 98 -13.91 6.83 2.55
C SER A 98 -13.40 7.77 1.45
N ILE A 99 -13.07 7.25 0.27
CA ILE A 99 -12.74 8.04 -0.93
C ILE A 99 -13.99 8.79 -1.41
N ASN A 100 -15.12 8.10 -1.51
CA ASN A 100 -16.38 8.68 -1.99
C ASN A 100 -16.94 9.76 -1.05
N THR A 101 -16.64 9.70 0.25
CA THR A 101 -17.00 10.75 1.22
C THR A 101 -15.95 11.87 1.32
N GLY A 102 -14.87 11.78 0.54
CA GLY A 102 -13.82 12.80 0.45
C GLY A 102 -12.81 12.80 1.60
N GLN A 103 -12.88 11.82 2.51
CA GLN A 103 -11.93 11.64 3.62
C GLN A 103 -10.61 10.99 3.17
N ALA A 104 -10.66 10.18 2.12
CA ALA A 104 -9.53 9.50 1.51
C ALA A 104 -9.35 9.90 0.02
N LEU A 105 -8.28 9.39 -0.60
CA LEU A 105 -7.91 9.70 -1.98
C LEU A 105 -7.60 8.44 -2.80
N ASP A 106 -6.65 7.63 -2.37
CA ASP A 106 -6.18 6.45 -3.11
C ASP A 106 -6.08 5.25 -2.17
N ALA A 107 -6.45 4.07 -2.67
CA ALA A 107 -6.45 2.83 -1.93
C ALA A 107 -5.78 1.74 -2.78
N ARG A 108 -4.81 1.04 -2.21
CA ARG A 108 -3.94 0.13 -2.96
C ARG A 108 -3.74 -1.17 -2.20
N VAL A 109 -3.68 -2.27 -2.94
CA VAL A 109 -3.29 -3.58 -2.44
C VAL A 109 -1.92 -3.91 -3.02
N GLY A 110 -0.97 -4.20 -2.13
CA GLY A 110 0.37 -4.66 -2.45
C GLY A 110 0.49 -6.19 -2.34
N PRO A 111 1.71 -6.72 -2.39
CA PRO A 111 1.95 -8.15 -2.27
C PRO A 111 1.83 -8.64 -0.83
N ASP A 112 1.68 -9.96 -0.67
CA ASP A 112 2.05 -10.67 0.57
C ASP A 112 3.55 -10.50 0.86
N VAL A 113 3.93 -10.59 2.13
CA VAL A 113 5.34 -10.45 2.54
C VAL A 113 5.74 -11.60 3.45
N GLU A 114 6.63 -12.46 2.95
CA GLU A 114 7.32 -13.46 3.78
C GLU A 114 8.09 -12.78 4.90
N SER A 115 8.16 -13.42 6.07
CA SER A 115 8.93 -12.91 7.19
C SER A 115 10.15 -13.79 7.46
N PRO A 116 11.35 -13.21 7.66
CA PRO A 116 11.70 -11.82 7.34
C PRO A 116 11.70 -11.57 5.82
N GLY A 117 11.38 -10.34 5.41
CA GLY A 117 11.24 -10.00 4.00
C GLY A 117 10.77 -8.57 3.77
N GLN A 118 10.37 -8.25 2.54
CA GLN A 118 9.89 -6.92 2.20
C GLN A 118 8.89 -6.94 1.07
N GLY A 119 8.00 -5.95 1.07
CA GLY A 119 7.04 -5.69 0.00
C GLY A 119 6.99 -4.21 -0.34
N GLU A 120 6.60 -3.89 -1.56
CA GLU A 120 6.47 -2.51 -2.02
C GLU A 120 5.16 -2.31 -2.79
N LEU A 121 4.56 -1.14 -2.63
CA LEU A 121 3.46 -0.63 -3.44
C LEU A 121 3.62 0.86 -3.68
N SER A 122 3.00 1.39 -4.73
CA SER A 122 2.92 2.84 -4.97
C SER A 122 1.57 3.39 -4.53
N ILE A 123 1.55 4.57 -3.93
CA ILE A 123 0.32 5.25 -3.53
C ILE A 123 0.33 6.74 -3.87
N GLY A 124 -0.78 7.21 -4.41
CA GLY A 124 -1.01 8.62 -4.74
C GLY A 124 -1.41 9.46 -3.54
N VAL A 125 -0.90 10.69 -3.47
CA VAL A 125 -1.25 11.67 -2.43
C VAL A 125 -1.50 13.06 -3.03
N THR A 126 -2.23 13.89 -2.28
CA THR A 126 -2.36 15.32 -2.55
C THR A 126 -2.07 16.14 -1.31
N ALA A 127 -1.83 17.44 -1.46
CA ALA A 127 -1.58 18.34 -0.33
C ALA A 127 -2.70 18.31 0.74
N SER A 128 -3.92 17.88 0.39
CA SER A 128 -5.04 17.71 1.34
C SER A 128 -5.24 16.27 1.84
N ARG A 129 -4.73 15.26 1.14
CA ARG A 129 -4.75 13.84 1.54
C ARG A 129 -3.35 13.25 1.46
N HIS A 130 -2.52 13.65 2.41
CA HIS A 130 -1.10 13.33 2.50
C HIS A 130 -0.74 12.48 3.72
N ALA A 131 -1.73 12.04 4.50
CA ALA A 131 -1.50 10.97 5.46
C ALA A 131 -1.66 9.62 4.75
N VAL A 132 -0.78 8.67 5.04
CA VAL A 132 -0.84 7.31 4.51
C VAL A 132 -0.89 6.34 5.67
N THR A 133 -1.86 5.43 5.64
CA THR A 133 -1.95 4.29 6.56
C THR A 133 -1.73 2.99 5.78
N VAL A 134 -0.93 2.08 6.32
CA VAL A 134 -0.67 0.74 5.79
C VAL A 134 -1.06 -0.30 6.82
N LEU A 135 -1.73 -1.36 6.40
CA LEU A 135 -2.17 -2.47 7.25
C LEU A 135 -1.81 -3.81 6.60
N SER A 136 -1.58 -4.82 7.42
CA SER A 136 -1.49 -6.22 6.97
C SER A 136 -1.69 -7.16 8.16
N MET A 137 -2.27 -8.35 7.93
CA MET A 137 -2.37 -9.41 8.93
C MET A 137 -0.99 -9.90 9.33
N ILE A 138 -0.79 -10.22 10.60
CA ILE A 138 0.34 -11.02 11.08
C ILE A 138 -0.08 -12.48 11.00
N ALA A 139 0.65 -13.32 10.28
CA ALA A 139 0.22 -14.68 10.00
C ALA A 139 1.30 -15.72 10.31
N PRO A 140 0.92 -16.87 10.90
CA PRO A 140 -0.39 -17.17 11.49
C PRO A 140 -0.63 -16.38 12.80
N SER A 141 -1.86 -15.92 13.00
CA SER A 141 -2.35 -15.39 14.28
C SER A 141 -3.88 -15.55 14.36
N PRO A 142 -4.51 -15.36 15.54
CA PRO A 142 -5.97 -15.35 15.64
C PRO A 142 -6.61 -14.22 14.83
N ASP A 143 -6.21 -12.97 15.12
CA ASP A 143 -6.74 -11.74 14.53
C ASP A 143 -5.74 -10.57 14.66
N TRP A 144 -4.44 -10.85 14.63
CA TRP A 144 -3.42 -9.82 14.80
C TRP A 144 -3.08 -9.16 13.47
N PHE A 145 -2.85 -7.85 13.50
CA PHE A 145 -2.42 -7.09 12.34
C PHE A 145 -1.34 -6.07 12.72
N VAL A 146 -0.54 -5.67 11.73
CA VAL A 146 0.35 -4.52 11.84
C VAL A 146 -0.27 -3.29 11.21
N ALA A 147 0.07 -2.13 11.76
CA ALA A 147 -0.31 -0.85 11.21
C ALA A 147 0.85 0.15 11.24
N GLY A 148 1.02 0.89 10.15
CA GLY A 148 1.92 2.03 10.05
C GLY A 148 1.16 3.25 9.53
N ARG A 149 1.40 4.43 10.10
CA ARG A 149 0.82 5.69 9.62
C ARG A 149 1.85 6.82 9.57
N ALA A 150 1.95 7.49 8.43
CA ALA A 150 2.84 8.64 8.21
C ALA A 150 2.08 9.84 7.63
N VAL A 151 2.57 11.06 7.90
CA VAL A 151 2.10 12.32 7.29
C VAL A 151 3.23 12.84 6.40
N LEU A 152 2.96 13.02 5.11
CA LEU A 152 4.00 13.19 4.07
C LEU A 152 4.17 14.63 3.57
N PHE A 153 3.33 15.55 4.03
CA PHE A 153 3.37 16.96 3.64
C PHE A 153 3.39 17.86 4.87
N ASP A 154 4.35 18.79 4.90
CA ASP A 154 4.40 19.87 5.88
C ASP A 154 3.53 21.04 5.40
N THR A 155 2.42 21.28 6.08
CA THR A 155 1.46 22.35 5.74
C THR A 155 1.94 23.74 6.13
N GLN A 156 2.95 23.86 7.01
CA GLN A 156 3.54 25.16 7.39
C GLN A 156 4.56 25.61 6.34
N ASP A 157 5.42 24.69 5.90
CA ASP A 157 6.48 24.96 4.94
C ASP A 157 6.05 24.74 3.48
N GLY A 158 4.91 24.08 3.25
CA GLY A 158 4.39 23.78 1.92
C GLY A 158 5.26 22.77 1.16
N ARG A 159 5.88 21.83 1.86
CA ARG A 159 6.87 20.89 1.30
C ARG A 159 6.51 19.44 1.57
N TRP A 160 6.88 18.60 0.62
CA TRP A 160 6.81 17.15 0.73
C TRP A 160 8.06 16.60 1.42
N TYR A 161 7.89 15.59 2.27
CA TYR A 161 9.03 14.86 2.85
C TYR A 161 9.55 13.83 1.84
N ASP A 162 10.83 13.88 1.48
CA ASP A 162 11.43 12.91 0.54
C ASP A 162 11.35 11.46 1.05
N LYS A 163 11.45 11.27 2.37
CA LYS A 163 11.35 9.97 3.04
C LYS A 163 10.85 10.13 4.46
N VAL A 164 9.92 9.26 4.86
CA VAL A 164 9.50 9.08 6.25
C VAL A 164 9.69 7.60 6.61
N THR A 165 10.21 7.33 7.80
CA THR A 165 10.34 5.98 8.34
C THR A 165 9.68 5.94 9.70
N ILE A 166 8.85 4.93 9.91
CA ILE A 166 8.08 4.70 11.13
C ILE A 166 8.18 3.23 11.48
N ASP A 167 8.10 2.93 12.77
CA ASP A 167 7.90 1.56 13.23
C ASP A 167 6.42 1.19 13.08
N ALA A 168 6.15 0.02 12.51
CA ALA A 168 4.81 -0.54 12.52
C ALA A 168 4.47 -1.01 13.93
N ILE A 169 3.21 -0.81 14.33
CA ILE A 169 2.69 -1.34 15.60
C ILE A 169 1.89 -2.60 15.34
N SER A 170 2.03 -3.60 16.22
CA SER A 170 1.18 -4.79 16.21
C SER A 170 -0.04 -4.59 17.10
N LEU A 171 -1.20 -5.01 16.62
CA LEU A 171 -2.51 -4.82 17.25
C LEU A 171 -3.31 -6.12 17.18
N ASP A 172 -4.20 -6.28 18.15
CA ASP A 172 -5.21 -7.34 18.23
C ASP A 172 -6.54 -6.83 17.64
N GLY A 173 -7.21 -7.64 16.83
CA GLY A 173 -8.46 -7.28 16.14
C GLY A 173 -9.66 -7.13 17.08
N GLY A 174 -9.58 -7.71 18.28
CA GLY A 174 -10.59 -7.65 19.33
C GLY A 174 -11.85 -8.47 19.02
N SER A 175 -11.70 -9.57 18.28
CA SER A 175 -12.79 -10.45 17.84
C SER A 175 -13.18 -11.56 18.81
#